data_AF-A0A522RB02-F1
#
_entry.id   AF-A0A522RB02-F1
#
_cell.length_a   1.000
_cell.length_b   1.000
_cell.length_c   1.000
_cell.angle_alpha   90.00
_cell.angle_beta   90.00
_cell.angle_gamma   90.00
#
_symmetry.space_group_name_H-M   'P 1'
#
loop_
_entity.id
_entity.type
_entity.pdbx_description
1 polymer ?
#
loop_
_entity_poly.entity_id
_entity_poly.type
_entity_poly.pdbx_seq_one_letter_code
_entity_poly.pdbx_strand_id
1 'polypeptide(L)' 'MEPLQKPVVSPTFTYLPLEETLDVRRKPENLYIGIPKETTFQENRVALTPEAVSVLVNNGHHVAVEHGA' A
#
# COMPACT_ATOMS: atom_id res chain seq x y z
N MET A 1 32.02 55.23 17.09
CA MET A 1 31.39 54.55 15.93
C MET A 1 32.00 53.16 15.88
N GLU A 2 31.34 52.20 16.52
CA GLU A 2 31.82 50.80 16.56
C GLU A 2 31.61 50.13 15.20
N PRO A 3 32.55 49.29 14.74
CA PRO A 3 32.44 48.65 13.44
C PRO A 3 31.33 47.57 13.46
N LEU A 4 30.46 47.61 12.44
CA LEU A 4 29.39 46.63 12.22
C LEU A 4 29.97 45.21 12.12
N GLN A 5 29.72 44.39 13.12
CA GLN A 5 30.13 42.99 13.14
C GLN A 5 29.26 42.18 12.17
N LYS A 6 29.89 41.59 11.15
CA LYS A 6 29.20 40.79 10.13
C LYS A 6 28.64 39.50 10.75
N PRO A 7 27.45 39.05 10.36
CA PRO A 7 26.87 37.82 10.89
C PRO A 7 27.71 36.60 10.49
N VAL A 8 28.12 35.82 11.48
CA VAL A 8 28.79 34.53 11.27
C VAL A 8 27.71 33.47 11.13
N VAL A 9 27.53 32.95 9.92
CA VAL A 9 26.60 31.85 9.66
C VAL A 9 27.39 30.56 9.80
N SER A 10 27.22 29.84 10.92
CA SER A 10 27.78 28.51 11.13
C SER A 10 26.97 27.50 10.29
N PRO A 11 27.53 26.88 9.24
CA PRO A 11 26.77 26.02 8.34
C PRO A 11 26.52 24.61 8.91
N THR A 12 26.58 24.44 10.23
CA THR A 12 26.70 23.12 10.85
C THR A 12 25.35 22.56 11.25
N PHE A 13 24.47 22.35 10.26
CA PHE A 13 23.46 21.31 10.38
C PHE A 13 24.03 20.04 9.75
N THR A 14 24.66 19.22 10.59
CA THR A 14 25.08 17.87 10.21
C THR A 14 23.85 16.97 10.32
N TYR A 15 23.20 16.70 9.19
CA TYR A 15 22.19 15.64 9.15
C TYR A 15 22.90 14.30 9.28
N LEU A 16 22.67 13.61 10.39
CA LEU A 16 23.06 12.21 10.52
C LEU A 16 21.93 11.36 9.93
N PRO A 17 22.24 10.38 9.07
CA PRO A 17 21.23 9.45 8.61
C PRO A 17 20.67 8.69 9.81
N LEU A 18 19.39 8.35 9.72
CA LEU A 18 18.78 7.45 10.68
C LEU A 18 19.42 6.06 10.56
N GLU A 19 19.44 5.35 11.68
CA GLU A 19 19.90 3.96 11.73
C GLU A 19 19.01 3.05 10.89
N GLU A 20 19.63 2.06 10.26
CA GLU A 20 18.91 1.08 9.46
C GLU A 20 18.02 0.21 10.37
N THR A 21 16.74 0.10 10.04
CA THR A 21 15.81 -0.74 10.79
C THR A 21 15.92 -2.19 10.35
N LEU A 22 15.76 -3.13 11.29
CA LEU A 22 15.68 -4.57 10.99
C LEU A 22 14.56 -4.86 9.98
N ASP A 23 14.84 -5.71 8.99
CA ASP A 23 13.83 -6.22 8.08
C ASP A 23 12.91 -7.22 8.79
N VAL A 24 11.78 -6.72 9.30
CA VAL A 24 10.75 -7.52 9.94
C VAL A 24 9.75 -7.98 8.89
N ARG A 25 9.62 -9.30 8.72
CA ARG A 25 8.61 -9.89 7.85
C ARG A 25 7.22 -9.38 8.23
N ARG A 26 6.49 -8.84 7.25
CA ARG A 26 5.09 -8.47 7.43
C ARG A 26 4.28 -9.71 7.78
N LYS A 27 3.36 -9.55 8.73
CA LYS A 27 2.40 -10.62 9.04
C LYS A 27 1.50 -10.84 7.82
N PRO A 28 1.19 -12.09 7.45
CA PRO A 28 0.19 -12.34 6.43
C PRO A 28 -1.15 -11.81 6.95
N GLU A 29 -1.78 -10.91 6.18
CA GLU A 29 -3.08 -10.34 6.49
C GLU A 29 -4.18 -11.07 5.70
N ASN A 30 -5.25 -11.46 6.38
CA ASN A 30 -6.42 -12.05 5.75
C ASN A 30 -7.29 -10.93 5.18
N LEU A 31 -7.12 -10.63 3.90
CA LEU A 31 -7.91 -9.64 3.18
C LEU A 31 -9.37 -10.11 2.96
N TYR A 32 -10.29 -9.15 2.98
CA TYR A 32 -11.66 -9.32 2.52
C TYR A 32 -11.82 -8.68 1.14
N ILE A 33 -12.15 -9.48 0.13
CA ILE A 33 -12.17 -9.08 -1.29
C ILE A 33 -13.60 -9.23 -1.82
N GLY A 34 -14.19 -8.15 -2.31
CA GLY A 34 -15.51 -8.16 -2.95
C GLY A 34 -15.39 -8.17 -4.48
N ILE A 35 -16.15 -9.03 -5.14
CA ILE A 35 -16.28 -9.09 -6.60
C ILE A 35 -17.69 -8.63 -6.98
N PRO A 36 -17.86 -7.37 -7.42
CA PRO A 36 -19.16 -6.84 -7.83
C PRO A 36 -19.56 -7.34 -9.21
N LYS A 37 -20.85 -7.22 -9.53
CA LYS A 37 -21.36 -7.39 -10.88
C LYS A 37 -21.06 -6.15 -11.73
N GLU A 38 -20.68 -6.36 -12.98
CA GLU A 38 -20.50 -5.27 -13.94
C GLU A 38 -21.83 -4.58 -14.28
N THR A 39 -21.81 -3.25 -14.32
CA THR A 39 -23.00 -2.43 -14.62
C THR A 39 -22.97 -1.83 -16.03
N THR A 40 -21.88 -2.04 -16.77
CA THR A 40 -21.69 -1.46 -18.10
C THR A 40 -22.52 -2.20 -19.15
N PHE A 41 -23.16 -1.46 -20.07
CA PHE A 41 -23.99 -2.05 -21.11
C PHE A 41 -23.18 -3.04 -21.97
N GLN A 42 -23.70 -4.27 -22.11
CA GLN A 42 -23.07 -5.38 -22.86
C GLN A 42 -21.70 -5.85 -22.34
N GLU A 43 -21.33 -5.54 -21.10
CA GLU A 43 -20.16 -6.13 -20.43
C GLU A 43 -20.55 -7.42 -19.70
N ASN A 44 -19.87 -8.52 -20.01
CA ASN A 44 -20.14 -9.84 -19.42
C ASN A 44 -18.88 -10.47 -18.78
N ARG A 45 -17.77 -9.73 -18.71
CA ARG A 45 -16.56 -10.20 -18.02
C ARG A 45 -16.74 -10.06 -16.50
N VAL A 46 -16.02 -10.90 -15.77
CA VAL A 46 -15.90 -10.86 -14.31
C VAL A 46 -14.43 -10.61 -13.94
N ALA A 47 -14.19 -9.86 -12.86
CA ALA A 47 -12.85 -9.42 -12.47
C ALA A 47 -11.89 -10.58 -12.12
N LEU A 48 -12.42 -11.69 -11.61
CA LEU A 48 -11.65 -12.89 -11.29
C LEU A 48 -12.37 -14.13 -11.78
N THR A 49 -11.61 -15.08 -12.33
CA THR A 49 -12.14 -16.40 -12.63
C THR A 49 -12.35 -17.19 -11.34
N PRO A 50 -13.24 -18.20 -11.34
CA PRO A 50 -13.42 -19.08 -10.18
C PRO A 50 -12.12 -19.75 -9.71
N GLU A 51 -11.20 -20.03 -10.63
CA GLU A 51 -9.87 -20.57 -10.32
C GLU A 51 -9.01 -19.58 -9.51
N ALA A 52 -8.99 -18.31 -9.93
CA ALA A 52 -8.28 -17.26 -9.20
C ALA A 52 -8.88 -17.02 -7.80
N VAL A 53 -10.21 -17.10 -7.67
CA VAL A 53 -10.91 -17.03 -6.38
C VAL A 53 -10.48 -18.19 -5.46
N SER A 54 -10.36 -19.40 -6.00
CA SER A 54 -9.91 -20.57 -5.23
C SER A 54 -8.50 -20.38 -4.68
N VAL A 55 -7.57 -19.83 -5.47
CA VAL A 55 -6.21 -19.52 -4.99
C VAL A 55 -6.25 -18.52 -3.84
N LEU A 56 -7.05 -17.45 -3.95
CA LEU A 56 -7.14 -16.43 -2.89
C LEU A 56 -7.71 -17.01 -1.59
N VAL A 57 -8.77 -17.81 -1.66
CA VAL A 57 -9.38 -18.46 -0.49
C VAL A 57 -8.42 -19.47 0.14
N ASN A 58 -7.71 -20.27 -0.67
CA ASN A 58 -6.71 -21.22 -0.17
C ASN A 58 -5.54 -20.53 0.55
N ASN A 59 -5.23 -19.28 0.18
CA ASN A 59 -4.22 -18.45 0.87
C ASN A 59 -4.76 -17.75 2.12
N GLY A 60 -6.01 -18.00 2.53
CA GLY A 60 -6.60 -17.47 3.77
C GLY A 60 -7.39 -16.17 3.60
N HIS A 61 -7.61 -15.71 2.36
CA HIS A 61 -8.43 -14.53 2.10
C HIS A 61 -9.92 -14.87 2.05
N HIS A 62 -10.77 -13.91 2.43
CA HIS A 62 -12.21 -14.07 2.33
C HIS A 62 -12.71 -13.37 1.06
N VAL A 63 -13.34 -14.11 0.15
CA VAL A 63 -13.85 -13.56 -1.12
C VAL A 63 -15.37 -13.61 -1.11
N ALA A 64 -16.01 -12.47 -1.35
CA ALA A 64 -17.46 -12.35 -1.51
C ALA A 64 -17.80 -11.98 -2.95
N VAL A 65 -18.67 -12.76 -3.60
CA VAL A 65 -19.08 -12.54 -4.98
C VAL A 65 -20.53 -12.11 -5.02
N GLU A 66 -20.82 -11.03 -5.73
CA GLU A 66 -22.19 -10.56 -5.93
C GLU A 66 -22.99 -11.54 -6.79
N HIS A 67 -24.28 -11.74 -6.44
CA HIS A 67 -25.14 -12.67 -7.17
C HIS A 67 -25.38 -12.19 -8.61
N GLY A 68 -24.98 -13.00 -9.59
CA GLY A 68 -25.14 -12.70 -11.02
C GLY A 68 -23.98 -11.92 -11.64
N ALA A 69 -22.84 -11.87 -10.95
CA ALA A 69 -21.52 -11.58 -11.52
C ALA A 69 -20.94 -12.78 -12.29
#